data_AF-A0A2D9RY69-F1
#
_entry.id   AF-A0A2D9RY69-F1
#
_cell.length_a   1.000
_cell.length_b   1.000
_cell.length_c   1.000
_cell.angle_alpha   90.00
_cell.angle_beta   90.00
_cell.angle_gamma   90.00
#
_symmetry.space_group_name_H-M   'P 1'
#
loop_
_entity.id
_entity.type
_entity.pdbx_description
1 polymer ?
#
loop_
_entity_poly.entity_id
_entity_poly.type
_entity_poly.pdbx_seq_one_letter_code
_entity_poly.pdbx_strand_id
1 'polypeptide(L)' 'MDEGEFARLQKAVHDARRPLNRITMQSELIKLALEGAVPKDKALTALDKIIAGSKDCSDSLSDLVAQFSPNSNDAGSPTE' A
#
# COMPACT_ATOMS: atom_id res chain seq x y z
N MET A 1 -13.35 8.18 -17.86
CA MET A 1 -13.35 7.35 -16.66
C MET A 1 -14.79 7.04 -16.35
N ASP A 2 -15.21 5.79 -16.51
CA ASP A 2 -16.55 5.36 -16.10
C ASP A 2 -16.62 5.17 -14.57
N GLU A 3 -17.84 4.99 -14.05
CA GLU A 3 -18.07 4.79 -12.61
C GLU A 3 -17.31 3.57 -12.06
N GLY A 4 -17.15 2.51 -12.87
CA GLY A 4 -16.43 1.30 -12.47
C GLY A 4 -14.92 1.48 -12.43
N GLU A 5 -14.34 2.27 -13.33
CA GLU A 5 -12.93 2.67 -13.30
C GLU A 5 -12.64 3.57 -12.09
N PHE A 6 -13.54 4.51 -11.78
CA PHE A 6 -13.39 5.37 -10.62
C PHE A 6 -13.49 4.58 -9.29
N ALA A 7 -14.43 3.65 -9.18
CA ALA A 7 -14.55 2.77 -8.02
C ALA A 7 -13.30 1.89 -7.81
N ARG A 8 -12.72 1.35 -8.90
CA ARG A 8 -11.45 0.61 -8.86
C ARG A 8 -10.29 1.48 -8.38
N LEU A 9 -10.21 2.72 -8.86
CA LEU A 9 -9.19 3.67 -8.42
C LEU A 9 -9.35 4.00 -6.93
N GLN A 10 -10.57 4.24 -6.46
CA GLN A 10 -10.83 4.51 -5.04
C GLN A 10 -10.37 3.36 -4.15
N LYS A 11 -10.67 2.12 -4.55
CA LYS A 11 -10.22 0.93 -3.83
C LYS A 11 -8.69 0.86 -3.79
N ALA A 12 -8.03 1.04 -4.93
CA ALA A 12 -6.58 0.99 -5.01
C ALA A 12 -5.90 2.07 -4.13
N VAL A 13 -6.45 3.30 -4.11
CA VAL A 13 -5.98 4.38 -3.22
C VAL A 13 -6.20 4.03 -1.75
N HIS A 14 -7.35 3.47 -1.39
CA HIS A 14 -7.63 3.04 -0.02
C HIS A 14 -6.65 1.95 0.44
N ASP A 15 -6.36 0.98 -0.42
CA ASP A 15 -5.47 -0.13 -0.11
C ASP A 15 -4.03 0.36 0.07
N ALA A 16 -3.56 1.32 -0.74
CA ALA A 16 -2.25 1.96 -0.56
C ALA A 16 -2.17 2.85 0.71
N ARG A 17 -3.28 3.46 1.15
CA ARG A 17 -3.32 4.29 2.37
C ARG A 17 -3.12 3.49 3.65
N ARG A 18 -3.58 2.24 3.69
CA ARG A 18 -3.47 1.37 4.88
C ARG A 18 -2.01 1.16 5.35
N PRO A 19 -1.08 0.69 4.50
CA PRO A 19 0.31 0.53 4.91
C PRO A 19 0.99 1.86 5.22
N LEU A 20 0.66 2.95 4.51
CA LEU A 20 1.18 4.29 4.82
C LEU A 20 0.80 4.75 6.24
N ASN A 21 -0.47 4.61 6.62
CA ASN A 21 -0.92 4.97 7.96
C ASN A 21 -0.24 4.13 9.04
N ARG A 22 -0.03 2.84 8.77
CA ARG A 22 0.74 1.95 9.66
C ARG A 22 2.17 2.46 9.82
N ILE A 23 2.86 2.80 8.73
CA ILE A 23 4.23 3.33 8.76
C ILE A 23 4.30 4.60 9.62
N THR A 24 3.38 5.55 9.42
CA THR A 24 3.32 6.80 10.20
C THR A 24 3.16 6.51 11.69
N MET A 25 2.14 5.74 12.07
CA MET A 25 1.86 5.44 13.48
C MET A 25 3.01 4.68 14.15
N GLN A 26 3.65 3.74 13.45
CA GLN A 26 4.79 3.01 14.00
C GLN A 26 6.03 3.91 14.13
N SER A 27 6.22 4.86 13.20
CA SER A 27 7.31 5.84 13.29
C SER A 27 7.14 6.77 14.49
N GLU A 28 5.90 7.20 14.78
CA GLU A 28 5.58 7.95 16.00
C GLU A 28 5.84 7.13 17.26
N LEU A 29 5.46 5.84 17.26
CA LEU A 29 5.73 4.94 18.39
C LEU A 29 7.24 4.79 18.67
N ILE A 30 8.07 4.78 17.63
CA ILE A 30 9.54 4.79 17.77
C ILE A 30 10.01 6.08 18.45
N LYS A 31 9.48 7.25 18.05
CA LYS A 31 9.83 8.53 18.71
C LYS A 31 9.51 8.48 20.20
N LEU A 32 8.30 8.04 20.56
CA LEU A 32 7.89 7.89 21.95
C LEU A 32 8.80 6.93 22.73
N ALA A 33 9.28 5.86 22.08
CA ALA A 33 10.20 4.91 22.72
C ALA A 33 11.59 5.52 22.95
N LEU A 34 12.08 6.34 22.02
CA LEU A 34 13.36 7.06 22.16
C LEU A 34 13.30 8.14 23.23
N GLU A 35 12.15 8.79 23.38
CA GLU A 35 11.86 9.77 24.44
C GLU A 35 11.66 9.11 25.82
N GLY A 36 11.59 7.77 25.88
CA GLY A 36 11.37 7.01 27.11
C GLY A 36 9.90 6.97 27.57
N ALA A 37 8.97 7.46 26.76
CA ALA A 37 7.53 7.44 27.05
C ALA A 37 6.92 6.02 26.90
N VAL A 38 7.57 5.13 26.14
CA VAL A 38 7.23 3.70 26.07
C VAL A 38 8.47 2.81 26.12
N PRO A 39 8.34 1.51 26.45
CA PRO A 39 9.45 0.56 26.44
C PRO A 39 10.21 0.47 25.12
N LYS A 40 11.55 0.35 25.17
CA LYS A 40 12.44 0.34 23.99
C LYS A 40 12.24 -0.85 23.06
N ASP A 41 11.81 -1.99 23.58
CA ASP A 41 11.44 -3.18 22.80
C ASP A 41 10.27 -2.90 21.84
N LYS A 42 9.35 -2.00 22.21
CA LYS A 42 8.30 -1.53 21.30
C LYS A 42 8.85 -0.80 20.08
N ALA A 43 10.03 -0.17 20.17
CA ALA A 43 10.67 0.46 19.01
C ALA A 43 11.11 -0.59 17.97
N LEU A 44 11.66 -1.72 18.42
CA LEU A 44 12.08 -2.81 17.53
C LEU A 44 10.86 -3.44 16.84
N THR A 45 9.81 -3.75 17.60
CA THR A 45 8.56 -4.25 17.01
C THR A 45 7.92 -3.24 16.05
N ALA A 46 7.99 -1.95 16.37
CA ALA A 46 7.50 -0.89 15.49
C ALA A 46 8.31 -0.82 14.18
N LEU A 47 9.63 -0.99 14.27
CA LEU A 47 10.52 -1.03 13.10
C LEU A 47 10.19 -2.21 12.18
N ASP A 48 9.98 -3.41 12.72
CA ASP A 48 9.55 -4.57 11.94
C ASP A 48 8.23 -4.31 11.22
N LYS A 49 7.31 -3.62 11.90
CA LYS A 49 6.02 -3.25 11.31
C LYS A 49 6.14 -2.15 10.24
N ILE A 50 7.12 -1.25 10.33
CA ILE A 50 7.44 -0.29 9.26
C ILE A 50 7.99 -1.04 8.05
N ILE A 51 8.94 -1.95 8.25
CA ILE A 51 9.53 -2.74 7.16
C ILE A 51 8.44 -3.55 6.44
N ALA A 52 7.56 -4.21 7.18
CA ALA A 52 6.41 -4.90 6.61
C ALA A 52 5.47 -3.93 5.87
N GLY A 53 5.11 -2.80 6.49
CA GLY A 53 4.26 -1.79 5.85
C GLY A 53 4.86 -1.24 4.55
N SER A 54 6.17 -1.05 4.48
CA SER A 54 6.84 -0.60 3.24
C SER A 54 6.75 -1.63 2.12
N LYS A 55 6.86 -2.93 2.45
CA LYS A 55 6.66 -4.01 1.48
C LYS A 55 5.21 -4.06 1.02
N ASP A 56 4.26 -4.06 1.95
CA ASP A 56 2.82 -4.05 1.66
C ASP A 56 2.44 -2.85 0.75
N CYS A 57 3.07 -1.69 0.96
CA CYS A 57 2.89 -0.50 0.11
C CYS A 57 3.42 -0.73 -1.31
N SER A 58 4.62 -1.29 -1.44
CA SER A 58 5.21 -1.63 -2.74
C SER A 58 4.34 -2.63 -3.51
N ASP A 59 3.81 -3.63 -2.82
CA ASP A 59 2.92 -4.64 -3.41
C ASP A 59 1.61 -4.00 -3.88
N SER A 60 0.99 -3.17 -3.03
CA SER A 60 -0.24 -2.43 -3.37
C SER A 60 -0.07 -1.52 -4.59
N LEU A 61 1.09 -0.87 -4.72
CA LEU A 61 1.40 -0.03 -5.88
C LEU A 61 1.64 -0.89 -7.14
N SER A 62 2.29 -2.03 -7.00
CA SER A 62 2.53 -2.96 -8.11
C SER A 62 1.20 -3.54 -8.63
N ASP A 63 0.30 -3.91 -7.72
CA ASP A 63 -1.06 -4.36 -8.05
C ASP A 63 -1.88 -3.25 -8.71
N LEU A 64 -1.73 -1.99 -8.27
CA LEU A 64 -2.38 -0.85 -8.91
C LEU A 64 -1.87 -0.71 -10.35
N VAL A 65 -0.56 -0.72 -10.57
CA VAL A 65 0.01 -0.64 -11.93
C VAL A 65 -0.47 -1.80 -12.80
N ALA A 66 -0.56 -3.03 -12.28
CA ALA A 66 -1.05 -4.18 -13.01
C ALA A 66 -2.54 -4.06 -13.40
N GLN A 67 -3.38 -3.54 -12.49
CA GLN A 67 -4.83 -3.35 -12.72
C GLN A 67 -5.14 -2.29 -13.77
N PHE A 68 -4.28 -1.28 -13.88
CA PHE A 68 -4.43 -0.17 -14.84
C PHE A 68 -3.49 -0.31 -16.04
N SER A 69 -2.68 -1.37 -16.11
CA SER A 69 -1.86 -1.67 -17.28
C SER A 69 -2.78 -2.03 -18.44
N PRO A 70 -2.60 -1.43 -19.62
CA PRO A 70 -3.34 -1.81 -20.80
C PRO A 70 -2.83 -3.19 -21.25
N ASN A 71 -3.36 -4.27 -20.66
CA ASN A 71 -3.16 -5.59 -21.25
C ASN A 71 -3.94 -5.63 -22.57
N SER A 72 -3.18 -5.89 -23.63
CA SER A 72 -3.53 -6.07 -25.03
C SER A 72 -4.73 -7.00 -25.22
N ASN A 73 -5.94 -6.51 -24.99
CA ASN A 73 -7.18 -7.22 -25.31
C ASN A 73 -7.64 -6.88 -26.75
N ASP A 74 -6.68 -6.74 -27.67
CA ASP A 74 -6.90 -6.72 -29.11
C ASP A 74 -6.28 -7.99 -29.71
N ALA A 75 -6.86 -9.14 -29.37
CA ALA A 75 -6.66 -10.39 -30.08
C ALA A 75 -8.04 -11.05 -30.20
N GLY A 76 -8.90 -10.42 -31.00
CA GLY A 76 -10.31 -10.79 -31.09
C GLY A 76 -11.01 -10.30 -32.34
N SER A 77 -10.48 -10.60 -33.53
CA SER A 77 -11.30 -10.76 -34.73
C SER A 77 -10.58 -11.52 -35.83
N PRO A 78 -10.82 -12.84 -35.99
CA PRO A 78 -10.81 -13.46 -37.31
C PRO A 78 -12.19 -13.22 -37.92
N THR A 79 -12.33 -12.16 -38.72
CA THR A 79 -13.44 -12.06 -39.68
C THR A 79 -13.08 -12.87 -40.92
N GLU A 80 -14.04 -13.69 -41.31
CA GLU A 80 -14.18 -14.55 -42.50
C GLU A 80 -13.28 -14.28 -43.71
#